data_AF-A0A6I9UEJ7-F1
#
_entry.id   AF-A0A6I9UEJ7-F1
#
_cell.length_a   1.000
_cell.length_b   1.000
_cell.length_c   1.000
_cell.angle_alpha   90.00
_cell.angle_beta   90.00
_cell.angle_gamma   90.00
#
_symmetry.space_group_name_H-M   'P 1'
#
loop_
_entity.id
_entity.type
_entity.pdbx_description
1 polymer ?
#
loop_
_entity_poly.entity_id
_entity_poly.type
_entity_poly.pdbx_seq_one_letter_code
_entity_poly.pdbx_strand_id
1 'polypeptide(L)'
;MDEFRCPQTRKQQSKHRKRLSQDQVRLLETNFNFNNKLDPDRKSRLALELGIPPRQVAIWYQNKRAREKNQSLEADHKTLQQQLENVVAENARLEGEVERLKAELNKIHDVLNAFNSSTCCEEVGSSSLSSEQNLEKELYAALIGVRDPFVAPDGYDFFG
;
A
#
# COMPACT_ATOMS: atom_id res chain seq x y z
N MET A 1 37.23 -12.60 -13.40
CA MET A 1 36.20 -11.72 -12.85
C MET A 1 36.45 -11.62 -11.36
N ASP A 2 36.72 -10.40 -10.93
CA ASP A 2 37.55 -10.04 -9.79
C ASP A 2 36.96 -10.27 -8.40
N GLU A 3 37.86 -10.57 -7.47
CA GLU A 3 37.66 -10.58 -6.03
C GLU A 3 37.03 -9.27 -5.53
N PHE A 4 35.77 -9.31 -5.10
CA PHE A 4 35.24 -8.30 -4.18
C PHE A 4 35.72 -8.60 -2.76
N ARG A 5 36.99 -8.27 -2.51
CA ARG A 5 37.57 -8.19 -1.17
C ARG A 5 36.93 -7.01 -0.43
N CYS A 6 35.95 -7.28 0.42
CA CYS A 6 35.43 -6.28 1.35
C CYS A 6 36.52 -5.97 2.40
N PRO A 7 37.03 -4.74 2.52
CA PRO A 7 38.11 -4.44 3.46
C PRO A 7 37.65 -4.65 4.91
N GLN A 8 38.36 -5.50 5.65
CA GLN A 8 38.19 -5.62 7.09
C GLN A 8 38.44 -4.26 7.76
N THR A 9 37.37 -3.57 8.16
CA THR A 9 37.48 -2.41 9.06
C THR A 9 37.98 -2.90 10.42
N ARG A 10 39.20 -2.47 10.79
CA ARG A 10 39.86 -2.75 12.07
C ARG A 10 38.88 -2.51 13.23
N LYS A 11 38.55 -3.58 13.96
CA LYS A 11 37.86 -3.51 15.25
C LYS A 11 38.77 -2.83 16.27
N GLN A 12 38.74 -1.49 16.34
CA GLN A 12 39.25 -0.81 17.51
C GLN A 12 38.35 -1.17 18.69
N GLN A 13 38.95 -1.87 19.66
CA GLN A 13 38.30 -2.39 20.85
C GLN A 13 37.63 -1.25 21.63
N SER A 14 36.31 -1.27 21.61
CA SER A 14 35.44 -0.28 22.22
C SER A 14 35.48 -0.39 23.75
N LYS A 15 36.41 0.31 24.39
CA LYS A 15 36.45 0.53 25.86
C LYS A 15 35.25 1.31 26.42
N HIS A 16 34.25 1.68 25.60
CA HIS A 16 33.12 2.57 25.98
C HIS A 16 31.73 1.98 25.72
N ARG A 17 31.61 0.69 25.41
CA ARG A 17 30.31 0.00 25.24
C ARG A 17 29.73 -0.47 26.58
N LYS A 18 29.69 0.41 27.60
CA LYS A 18 28.87 0.11 28.78
C LYS A 18 27.40 0.32 28.43
N ARG A 19 26.57 -0.71 28.63
CA ARG A 19 25.11 -0.57 28.58
C ARG A 19 24.69 0.43 29.65
N LEU A 20 23.75 1.31 29.31
CA LEU A 20 23.13 2.19 30.29
C LEU A 20 22.37 1.35 31.32
N SER A 21 22.41 1.74 32.59
CA SER A 21 21.63 1.09 33.64
C SER A 21 20.13 1.36 33.43
N GLN A 22 19.28 0.54 34.04
CA GLN A 22 17.84 0.74 33.95
C GLN A 22 17.41 2.12 34.49
N ASP A 23 18.05 2.58 35.57
CA ASP A 23 17.78 3.88 36.17
C ASP A 23 18.16 5.02 35.23
N GLN A 24 19.32 4.91 34.56
CA GLN A 24 19.75 5.87 33.54
C GLN A 24 18.76 5.93 32.37
N VAL A 25 18.28 4.77 31.91
CA VAL A 25 17.27 4.69 30.85
C VAL A 25 15.96 5.33 31.29
N ARG A 26 15.47 5.05 32.51
CA ARG A 26 14.23 5.67 33.02
C ARG A 26 14.32 7.20 33.05
N LEU A 27 15.43 7.76 33.50
CA LEU A 27 15.59 9.21 33.53
C LEU A 27 15.67 9.81 32.13
N LEU A 28 16.35 9.14 31.19
CA LEU A 28 16.37 9.53 29.77
C LEU A 28 14.96 9.52 29.16
N GLU A 29 14.15 8.51 29.46
CA GLU A 29 12.77 8.39 29.01
C GLU A 29 11.88 9.49 29.58
N THR A 30 11.95 9.74 30.90
CA THR A 30 11.19 10.83 31.54
C THR A 30 11.54 12.19 30.90
N ASN A 31 12.83 12.46 30.68
CA ASN A 31 13.25 13.72 30.07
C ASN A 31 12.80 13.84 28.60
N PHE A 32 12.86 12.74 27.85
CA PHE A 32 12.44 12.67 26.47
C PHE A 32 10.93 12.91 26.31
N ASN A 33 10.12 12.30 27.18
CA ASN A 33 8.66 12.47 27.18
C ASN A 33 8.25 13.91 27.48
N PHE A 34 9.02 14.62 28.32
CA PHE A 34 8.78 16.03 28.59
C PHE A 34 9.17 16.92 27.40
N ASN A 35 10.31 16.65 26.76
CA ASN A 35 10.72 17.34 25.54
C ASN A 35 11.66 16.48 24.68
N ASN A 36 11.17 16.09 23.51
CA ASN A 36 11.84 15.23 22.54
C ASN A 36 13.07 15.89 21.86
N LYS A 37 13.16 17.23 21.90
CA LYS A 37 14.33 17.97 21.39
C LYS A 37 15.41 18.02 22.45
N LEU A 38 16.62 17.59 22.06
CA LEU A 38 17.80 17.58 22.92
C LEU A 38 18.69 18.79 22.62
N ASP A 39 18.51 19.86 23.38
CA ASP A 39 19.35 21.06 23.30
C ASP A 39 20.78 20.81 23.84
N PRO A 40 21.81 21.52 23.34
CA PRO A 40 23.19 21.34 23.80
C PRO A 40 23.36 21.49 25.32
N ASP A 41 22.76 22.52 25.94
CA ASP A 41 22.88 22.78 27.38
C ASP A 41 22.16 21.71 28.21
N ARG A 42 20.99 21.26 27.73
CA ARG A 42 20.23 20.19 28.38
C ARG A 42 20.95 18.86 28.28
N LYS A 43 21.57 18.56 27.13
CA LYS A 43 22.41 17.38 26.95
C LYS A 43 23.57 17.37 27.94
N SER A 44 24.26 18.50 28.12
CA SER A 44 25.37 18.61 29.07
C SER A 44 24.91 18.41 30.51
N ARG A 45 23.78 19.02 30.91
CA ARG A 45 23.20 18.82 32.25
C ARG A 45 22.77 17.37 32.49
N LEU A 46 22.06 16.78 31.54
CA LEU A 46 21.56 15.41 31.64
C LEU A 46 22.71 14.39 31.65
N ALA A 47 23.77 14.64 30.89
CA ALA A 47 24.99 13.82 30.92
C ALA A 47 25.68 13.85 32.28
N LEU A 48 25.75 15.03 32.92
CA LEU A 48 26.31 15.18 34.26
C LEU A 48 25.47 14.46 35.32
N GLU A 49 24.15 14.65 35.29
CA GLU A 49 23.20 14.01 36.22
C GLU A 49 23.24 12.47 36.11
N LEU A 50 23.35 11.94 34.89
CA LEU A 50 23.43 10.50 34.63
C LEU A 50 24.83 9.91 34.84
N GLY A 51 25.86 10.74 34.97
CA GLY A 51 27.26 10.30 35.02
C GLY A 51 27.73 9.61 33.73
N ILE A 52 27.17 9.97 32.57
CA ILE A 52 27.50 9.36 31.26
C ILE A 52 28.01 10.40 30.27
N PRO A 53 28.80 10.00 29.25
CA PRO A 53 29.27 10.93 28.24
C PRO A 53 28.10 11.58 27.46
N PRO A 54 28.16 12.89 27.13
CA PRO A 54 27.14 13.58 26.32
C PRO A 54 26.84 12.89 24.98
N ARG A 55 27.85 12.21 24.41
CA ARG A 55 27.68 11.40 23.20
C ARG A 55 26.72 10.23 23.38
N GLN A 56 26.73 9.56 24.54
CA GLN A 56 25.78 8.47 24.82
C GLN A 56 24.36 8.98 24.94
N VAL A 57 24.15 10.14 25.56
CA VAL A 57 22.83 10.82 25.60
C VAL A 57 22.36 11.11 24.17
N ALA A 58 23.21 11.69 23.32
CA ALA A 58 22.86 12.00 21.94
C ALA A 58 22.47 10.75 21.12
N ILE A 59 23.27 9.68 21.20
CA ILE A 59 22.99 8.40 20.54
C ILE A 59 21.69 7.80 21.06
N TRP A 60 21.45 7.85 22.36
CA TRP A 60 20.22 7.31 22.95
C TRP A 60 18.98 8.05 22.41
N TYR A 61 19.01 9.38 22.35
CA TYR A 61 17.93 10.19 21.77
C TYR A 61 17.70 9.90 20.29
N GLN A 62 18.77 9.75 19.52
CA GLN A 62 18.68 9.35 18.10
C GLN A 62 18.02 7.97 17.96
N ASN A 63 18.46 6.99 18.74
CA ASN A 63 17.91 5.63 18.73
C ASN A 63 16.47 5.58 19.24
N LYS A 64 16.09 6.43 20.20
CA LYS A 64 14.71 6.53 20.68
C LYS A 64 13.78 7.05 19.58
N ARG A 65 14.16 8.15 18.90
CA ARG A 65 13.40 8.66 17.75
C ARG A 65 13.34 7.68 16.59
N ALA A 66 14.44 6.99 16.28
CA ALA A 66 14.46 5.96 15.25
C ALA A 66 13.48 4.81 15.58
N ARG A 67 13.47 4.36 16.84
CA ARG A 67 12.52 3.34 17.31
C ARG A 67 11.06 3.81 17.21
N GLU A 68 10.75 5.03 17.62
CA GLU A 68 9.39 5.58 17.51
C GLU A 68 8.94 5.71 16.05
N LYS A 69 9.83 6.17 15.17
CA LYS A 69 9.55 6.21 13.73
C LYS A 69 9.26 4.82 13.19
N ASN A 70 10.07 3.82 13.54
CA ASN A 70 9.85 2.44 13.10
C ASN A 70 8.53 1.89 13.65
N GLN A 71 8.22 2.12 14.91
CA GLN A 71 6.94 1.70 15.50
C GLN A 71 5.73 2.32 14.79
N SER A 72 5.81 3.61 14.44
CA SER A 72 4.77 4.27 13.63
C SER A 72 4.64 3.60 12.26
N LEU A 73 5.75 3.39 11.55
CA LEU A 73 5.74 2.76 10.22
C LEU A 73 5.21 1.32 10.27
N GLU A 74 5.56 0.55 11.30
CA GLU A 74 5.05 -0.80 11.50
C GLU A 74 3.53 -0.81 11.75
N ALA A 75 3.02 0.15 12.54
CA ALA A 75 1.59 0.30 12.78
C ALA A 75 0.84 0.72 11.51
N ASP A 76 1.40 1.65 10.74
CA ASP A 76 0.84 2.12 9.47
C ASP A 76 0.81 0.96 8.46
N HIS A 77 1.90 0.21 8.33
CA HIS A 77 1.98 -0.96 7.47
C HIS A 77 0.93 -2.00 7.83
N LYS A 78 0.76 -2.31 9.13
CA LYS A 78 -0.27 -3.24 9.60
C LYS A 78 -1.68 -2.76 9.24
N THR A 79 -1.94 -1.47 9.36
CA THR A 79 -3.24 -0.86 9.03
C THR A 79 -3.53 -0.97 7.54
N LEU A 80 -2.56 -0.61 6.70
CA LEU A 80 -2.66 -0.73 5.24
C LEU A 80 -2.85 -2.18 4.80
N GLN A 81 -2.14 -3.12 5.43
CA GLN A 81 -2.29 -4.56 5.15
C GLN A 81 -3.71 -5.04 5.45
N GLN A 82 -4.31 -4.62 6.57
CA GLN A 82 -5.69 -4.97 6.89
C GLN A 82 -6.69 -4.39 5.88
N GLN A 83 -6.47 -3.14 5.45
CA GLN A 83 -7.31 -2.51 4.43
C GLN A 83 -7.23 -3.26 3.10
N LEU A 84 -6.03 -3.66 2.69
CA LEU A 84 -5.84 -4.47 1.48
C LEU A 84 -6.58 -5.79 1.58
N GLU A 85 -6.45 -6.52 2.69
CA GLU A 85 -7.15 -7.78 2.91
C GLU A 85 -8.67 -7.61 2.81
N ASN A 86 -9.22 -6.55 3.41
CA ASN A 86 -10.65 -6.26 3.35
C ASN A 86 -11.11 -5.97 1.91
N VAL A 87 -10.35 -5.16 1.16
CA VAL A 87 -10.66 -4.84 -0.23
C VAL A 87 -10.58 -6.10 -1.11
N VAL A 88 -9.58 -6.95 -0.90
CA VAL A 88 -9.45 -8.22 -1.63
C VAL A 88 -10.62 -9.15 -1.33
N ALA A 89 -11.02 -9.28 -0.08
CA ALA A 89 -12.16 -10.10 0.31
C ALA A 89 -13.47 -9.57 -0.30
N GLU A 90 -13.65 -8.24 -0.29
CA GLU A 90 -14.84 -7.61 -0.88
C GLU A 90 -14.85 -7.75 -2.41
N ASN A 91 -13.70 -7.60 -3.07
CA ASN A 91 -13.59 -7.82 -4.50
C ASN A 91 -13.95 -9.27 -4.87
N ALA A 92 -13.42 -10.25 -4.16
CA ALA A 92 -13.76 -11.67 -4.38
C ALA A 92 -15.26 -11.93 -4.16
N ARG A 93 -15.88 -11.28 -3.18
CA ARG A 93 -17.32 -11.36 -2.93
C ARG A 93 -18.12 -10.77 -4.11
N LEU A 94 -17.72 -9.61 -4.61
CA LEU A 94 -18.36 -8.95 -5.75
C LEU A 94 -18.19 -9.75 -7.05
N GLU A 95 -17.01 -10.32 -7.29
CA GLU A 95 -16.77 -11.21 -8.42
C GLU A 95 -17.71 -12.42 -8.40
N GLY A 96 -17.90 -13.04 -7.23
CA GLY A 96 -18.86 -14.13 -7.05
C GLY A 96 -20.31 -13.71 -7.31
N GLU A 97 -20.70 -12.51 -6.90
CA GLU A 97 -22.03 -11.97 -7.16
C GLU A 97 -22.26 -11.65 -8.64
N VAL A 98 -21.25 -11.11 -9.32
CA VAL A 98 -21.27 -10.88 -10.77
C VAL A 98 -21.47 -12.19 -11.51
N GLU A 99 -20.73 -13.23 -11.16
CA GLU A 99 -20.85 -14.54 -11.81
C GLU A 99 -22.25 -15.15 -11.59
N ARG A 100 -22.78 -15.04 -10.37
CA ARG A 100 -24.15 -15.49 -10.06
C ARG A 100 -25.19 -14.77 -10.91
N LEU A 101 -25.11 -13.44 -10.99
CA LEU A 101 -26.03 -12.62 -11.77
C LEU A 101 -25.92 -12.90 -13.27
N LYS A 102 -24.70 -13.07 -13.81
CA LYS A 102 -24.48 -13.49 -15.20
C LYS A 102 -25.14 -14.84 -15.48
N ALA A 103 -24.99 -15.81 -14.57
CA ALA A 103 -25.63 -17.12 -14.72
C ALA A 103 -27.17 -17.05 -14.68
N GLU A 104 -27.76 -16.15 -13.88
CA GLU A 104 -29.20 -15.90 -13.87
C GLU A 104 -29.69 -15.26 -15.17
N LEU A 105 -28.98 -14.26 -15.69
CA LEU A 105 -29.30 -13.64 -16.98
C LEU A 105 -29.25 -14.66 -18.13
N ASN A 106 -28.23 -15.51 -18.17
CA ASN A 106 -28.12 -16.56 -19.18
C ASN A 106 -29.30 -17.54 -19.11
N LYS A 107 -29.71 -17.98 -17.92
CA LYS A 107 -30.89 -18.85 -17.76
C LYS A 107 -32.17 -18.18 -18.27
N ILE A 108 -32.36 -16.89 -17.98
CA ILE A 108 -33.53 -16.14 -18.45
C ILE A 108 -33.49 -16.02 -19.98
N HIS A 109 -32.32 -15.74 -20.55
CA HIS A 109 -32.12 -15.69 -22.00
C HIS A 109 -32.43 -17.04 -22.67
N ASP A 110 -31.96 -18.15 -22.10
CA ASP A 110 -32.23 -19.51 -22.60
C ASP A 110 -33.73 -19.83 -22.57
N VAL A 111 -34.42 -19.49 -21.48
CA VAL A 111 -35.88 -19.67 -21.36
C VAL A 111 -36.62 -18.83 -22.39
N LEU A 112 -36.22 -17.57 -22.61
CA LEU A 112 -36.81 -16.69 -23.61
C LEU A 112 -36.60 -17.23 -25.03
N ASN A 113 -35.39 -17.70 -25.35
CA ASN A 113 -35.08 -18.32 -26.65
C ASN A 113 -35.88 -19.61 -26.89
N ALA A 114 -36.06 -20.44 -25.86
CA ALA A 114 -36.88 -21.64 -25.94
C ALA A 114 -38.37 -21.32 -26.18
N PHE A 115 -38.90 -20.27 -25.53
CA PHE A 115 -40.27 -19.80 -25.74
C PHE A 115 -40.50 -19.25 -27.16
N ASN A 116 -39.54 -18.47 -27.67
CA ASN A 116 -39.58 -17.94 -29.03
C ASN A 116 -39.48 -19.06 -30.08
N SER A 117 -38.70 -20.12 -29.82
CA SER A 117 -38.61 -21.29 -30.71
C SER A 117 -39.88 -22.16 -30.72
N SER A 118 -40.69 -22.11 -29.66
CA SER A 118 -41.99 -22.79 -29.56
C SER A 118 -43.13 -21.99 -30.22
N THR A 119 -42.95 -20.67 -30.38
CA THR A 119 -43.86 -19.81 -31.15
C THR A 119 -43.49 -19.87 -32.64
N CYS A 120 -43.58 -21.07 -33.22
CA CYS A 120 -43.58 -21.23 -34.67
C CYS A 120 -45.01 -20.98 -35.16
N CYS A 121 -45.30 -19.70 -35.47
CA CYS A 121 -46.14 -19.26 -36.58
C CYS A 121 -45.88 -17.75 -36.79
N GLU A 122 -45.16 -17.46 -37.88
CA GLU A 122 -44.98 -16.18 -38.60
C GLU A 122 -43.85 -15.21 -38.17
N GLU A 123 -42.73 -15.39 -38.89
CA GLU A 123 -42.00 -14.42 -39.74
C GLU A 123 -41.01 -13.37 -39.19
N VAL A 124 -39.90 -13.32 -39.96
CA VAL A 124 -38.87 -12.30 -40.23
C VAL A 124 -37.87 -11.90 -39.14
N GLY A 125 -36.75 -12.63 -39.15
CA GLY A 125 -35.40 -12.09 -39.35
C GLY A 125 -34.83 -11.12 -38.30
N SER A 126 -33.78 -11.53 -37.60
CA SER A 126 -32.62 -10.64 -37.44
C SER A 126 -31.36 -11.40 -36.99
N SER A 127 -30.28 -11.13 -37.70
CA SER A 127 -28.92 -11.49 -37.36
C SER A 127 -28.47 -10.75 -36.09
N SER A 128 -28.17 -11.45 -34.99
CA SER A 128 -27.48 -10.85 -33.84
C SER A 128 -26.80 -11.93 -32.98
N LEU A 129 -25.69 -12.46 -33.47
CA LEU A 129 -24.71 -13.19 -32.65
C LEU A 129 -23.39 -12.42 -32.50
N SER A 130 -23.33 -11.19 -33.01
CA SER A 130 -22.13 -10.33 -33.03
C SER A 130 -22.11 -9.27 -31.92
N SER A 131 -23.23 -9.05 -31.22
CA SER A 131 -23.40 -7.93 -30.29
C SER A 131 -22.94 -8.22 -28.86
N GLU A 132 -22.98 -9.49 -28.42
CA GLU A 132 -22.67 -9.84 -27.01
C GLU A 132 -21.16 -9.75 -26.69
N GLN A 133 -20.29 -10.04 -27.66
CA GLN A 133 -18.84 -9.94 -27.48
C GLN A 133 -18.32 -8.49 -27.45
N ASN A 134 -19.14 -7.52 -27.87
CA ASN A 134 -18.79 -6.10 -27.85
C ASN A 134 -19.07 -5.47 -26.48
N LEU A 135 -20.15 -5.88 -25.82
CA LEU A 135 -20.58 -5.28 -24.56
C LEU A 135 -19.63 -5.61 -23.39
N GLU A 136 -19.08 -6.83 -23.34
CA GLU A 136 -18.11 -7.20 -22.30
C GLU A 136 -16.79 -6.42 -22.44
N LYS A 137 -16.38 -6.12 -23.68
CA LYS A 137 -15.19 -5.32 -23.98
C LYS A 137 -15.41 -3.84 -23.68
N GLU A 138 -16.58 -3.30 -24.02
CA GLU A 138 -16.96 -1.92 -23.67
C GLU A 138 -17.09 -1.72 -22.16
N LEU A 139 -17.66 -2.70 -21.44
CA LEU A 139 -17.76 -2.65 -19.99
C LEU A 139 -16.39 -2.68 -19.32
N TYR A 140 -15.47 -3.52 -19.82
CA TYR A 140 -14.08 -3.60 -19.35
C TYR A 140 -13.30 -2.31 -19.66
N ALA A 141 -13.48 -1.73 -20.85
CA ALA A 141 -12.86 -0.46 -21.22
C ALA A 141 -13.38 0.73 -20.38
N ALA A 142 -14.69 0.76 -20.08
CA ALA A 142 -15.30 1.75 -19.21
C ALA A 142 -14.82 1.63 -17.75
N LEU A 143 -14.59 0.40 -17.27
CA LEU A 143 -14.13 0.14 -15.91
C LEU A 143 -12.66 0.54 -15.68
N ILE A 144 -11.82 0.44 -16.72
CA ILE A 144 -10.37 0.76 -16.64
C ILE A 144 -10.10 2.20 -17.10
N GLY A 145 -11.13 2.92 -17.57
CA GLY A 145 -11.01 4.32 -17.99
C GLY A 145 -10.13 4.52 -19.22
N VAL A 146 -9.89 3.48 -20.01
CA VAL A 146 -9.10 3.58 -21.24
C VAL A 146 -10.01 4.13 -22.31
N ARG A 147 -10.02 5.46 -22.40
CA ARG A 147 -10.57 6.19 -23.55
C ARG A 147 -9.88 5.66 -24.81
N ASP A 148 -10.67 5.26 -25.82
CA ASP A 148 -10.19 4.71 -27.08
C ASP A 148 -8.93 5.43 -27.61
N PRO A 149 -7.83 4.72 -27.92
CA PRO A 149 -6.62 5.33 -28.49
C PRO A 149 -6.82 5.95 -29.89
N PHE A 150 -8.01 5.80 -30.49
CA PHE A 150 -8.28 6.22 -31.87
C PHE A 150 -9.25 7.40 -32.01
N VAL A 151 -9.75 7.98 -30.91
CA VAL A 151 -10.51 9.24 -30.97
C VAL A 151 -9.58 10.39 -30.60
N ALA A 152 -8.93 10.95 -31.61
CA ALA A 152 -8.32 12.27 -31.51
C ALA A 152 -9.43 13.29 -31.19
N PRO A 153 -9.34 14.04 -30.08
CA PRO A 153 -10.22 15.18 -29.89
C PRO A 153 -9.78 16.26 -30.88
N ASP A 154 -10.70 16.60 -31.77
CA ASP A 154 -10.55 17.69 -32.74
C ASP A 154 -10.03 18.98 -32.09
N GLY A 155 -9.05 19.58 -32.76
CA GLY A 155 -8.90 21.03 -32.81
C GLY A 155 -8.08 21.69 -31.71
N TYR A 156 -6.75 21.59 -31.78
CA TYR A 156 -5.86 22.68 -31.38
C TYR A 156 -4.69 22.79 -32.37
N ASP A 157 -4.78 23.78 -33.26
CA ASP A 157 -3.67 24.24 -34.08
C ASP A 157 -2.61 24.91 -33.19
N PHE A 158 -1.39 24.37 -33.17
CA PHE A 158 -0.25 24.90 -32.42
C PHE A 158 0.82 25.50 -33.35
N PHE A 159 0.43 26.31 -34.33
CA PHE A 159 1.32 27.34 -34.91
C PHE A 159 0.46 28.50 -35.45
N GLY A 160 0.58 29.65 -34.80
CA GLY A 160 -0.04 30.93 -35.15
C GLY A 160 0.38 31.99 -34.16
#